data_AF-A0A9Y2JPA1-F1
#
_entry.id   AF-A0A9Y2JPA1-F1
#
_cell.length_a   1.000
_cell.length_b   1.000
_cell.length_c   1.000
_cell.angle_alpha   90.00
_cell.angle_beta   90.00
_cell.angle_gamma   90.00
#
_symmetry.space_group_name_H-M   'P 1'
#
loop_
_entity.id
_entity.type
_entity.pdbx_description
1 polymer ?
#
loop_
_entity_poly.entity_id
_entity_poly.type
_entity_poly.pdbx_seq_one_letter_code
_entity_poly.pdbx_strand_id
1 'polypeptide(L)'
;MGAASHDSRPLMVFGVRDHAEVVGKGDLLAAVELQAQLGSAVRLVEAEALTEDQIREDLILIGGPDGNSLTGSVLERLDGVLSLGFAEHGSSVYDRKSGFAASPRYDDAGDPRVDYGLVIRAANPFAPETAEVVIVAGCGGYGTAAAAEAFDEAEALGGYRHFEALVETTVFRRAHHDTLVREARGIA
;
A
#
# COMPACT_ATOMS: atom_id res chain seq x y z
N MET A 1 14.67 -36.63 -1.86
CA MET A 1 13.86 -35.46 -2.27
C MET A 1 13.84 -34.51 -1.09
N GLY A 2 14.69 -33.48 -1.11
CA GLY A 2 14.69 -32.47 -0.05
C GLY A 2 13.45 -31.60 -0.22
N ALA A 3 12.64 -31.46 0.82
CA ALA A 3 11.61 -30.43 0.87
C ALA A 3 12.31 -29.09 0.67
N ALA A 4 11.91 -28.34 -0.35
CA ALA A 4 12.28 -26.93 -0.45
C ALA A 4 11.83 -26.28 0.87
N SER A 5 12.75 -25.72 1.64
CA SER A 5 12.36 -24.98 2.83
C SER A 5 11.56 -23.78 2.34
N HIS A 6 10.24 -23.79 2.56
CA HIS A 6 9.43 -22.59 2.37
C HIS A 6 9.97 -21.52 3.30
N ASP A 7 10.52 -20.48 2.69
CA ASP A 7 10.98 -19.30 3.38
C ASP A 7 9.74 -18.52 3.83
N SER A 8 9.35 -18.68 5.10
CA SER A 8 8.11 -18.13 5.68
C SER A 8 8.13 -16.60 5.87
N ARG A 9 9.04 -15.90 5.19
CA ARG A 9 9.21 -14.46 5.24
C ARG A 9 8.23 -13.78 4.28
N PRO A 10 7.52 -12.72 4.70
CA PRO A 10 6.61 -12.01 3.82
C PRO A 10 7.35 -11.46 2.60
N LEU A 11 6.64 -11.44 1.47
CA LEU A 11 7.14 -10.89 0.21
C LEU A 11 6.72 -9.42 0.12
N MET A 12 7.69 -8.52 0.01
CA MET A 12 7.43 -7.13 -0.30
C MET A 12 7.45 -6.93 -1.80
N VAL A 13 6.28 -6.64 -2.34
CA VAL A 13 5.99 -6.63 -3.75
C VAL A 13 5.79 -5.20 -4.22
N PHE A 14 6.61 -4.78 -5.17
CA PHE A 14 6.44 -3.50 -5.85
C PHE A 14 6.16 -3.74 -7.33
N GLY A 15 5.51 -2.79 -7.99
CA GLY A 15 5.40 -2.81 -9.45
C GLY A 15 6.41 -1.90 -10.11
N VAL A 16 6.59 -2.12 -11.41
CA VAL A 16 7.45 -1.33 -12.28
C VAL A 16 6.57 -0.66 -13.32
N ARG A 17 6.81 0.62 -13.63
CA ARG A 17 5.99 1.36 -14.59
C ARG A 17 6.34 0.93 -16.02
N ASP A 18 5.33 0.47 -16.76
CA ASP A 18 5.32 -0.18 -18.10
C ASP A 18 6.12 0.49 -19.23
N HIS A 19 6.71 1.68 -19.02
CA HIS A 19 7.40 2.43 -20.07
C HIS A 19 8.83 2.84 -19.72
N ALA A 20 9.29 2.59 -18.49
CA ALA A 20 10.61 3.04 -18.07
C ALA A 20 11.45 1.98 -17.34
N GLU A 21 10.90 0.82 -16.97
CA GLU A 21 11.56 -0.12 -16.06
C GLU A 21 12.03 0.56 -14.75
N VAL A 22 11.33 1.62 -14.32
CA VAL A 22 11.71 2.43 -13.15
C VAL A 22 10.71 2.21 -12.02
N VAL A 23 11.23 1.84 -10.86
CA VAL A 23 10.51 1.85 -9.59
C VAL A 23 10.35 3.31 -9.12
N GLY A 24 9.16 3.68 -8.68
CA GLY A 24 8.90 5.01 -8.14
C GLY A 24 9.79 5.30 -6.93
N LYS A 25 10.34 6.52 -6.84
CA LYS A 25 11.08 6.97 -5.64
C LYS A 25 10.26 6.77 -4.37
N GLY A 26 8.95 7.02 -4.43
CA GLY A 26 8.03 6.83 -3.31
C GLY A 26 7.95 5.38 -2.85
N ASP A 27 7.88 4.44 -3.80
CA ASP A 27 7.79 3.01 -3.52
C ASP A 27 9.11 2.49 -2.91
N LEU A 28 10.26 2.99 -3.38
CA LEU A 28 11.55 2.70 -2.75
C LEU A 28 11.66 3.23 -1.32
N LEU A 29 11.17 4.45 -1.06
CA LEU A 29 11.16 5.01 0.30
C LEU A 29 10.23 4.19 1.20
N ALA A 30 9.05 3.81 0.72
CA ALA A 30 8.12 2.96 1.44
C ALA A 30 8.73 1.59 1.77
N ALA A 31 9.48 0.99 0.83
CA ALA A 31 10.16 -0.27 1.07
C ALA A 31 11.22 -0.17 2.18
N VAL A 32 12.03 0.89 2.16
CA VAL A 32 13.04 1.15 3.21
C VAL A 32 12.39 1.37 4.56
N GLU A 33 11.31 2.16 4.61
CA GLU A 33 10.56 2.46 5.83
C GLU A 33 9.95 1.19 6.43
N LEU A 34 9.25 0.41 5.62
CA LEU A 34 8.66 -0.86 6.07
C LEU A 34 9.73 -1.89 6.47
N GLN A 35 10.90 -1.91 5.81
CA GLN A 35 12.02 -2.75 6.26
C GLN A 35 12.59 -2.30 7.62
N ALA A 36 12.59 -1.01 7.91
CA ALA A 36 13.02 -0.49 9.20
C ALA A 36 12.03 -0.87 10.32
N GLN A 37 10.72 -0.81 10.03
CA GLN A 37 9.66 -1.14 10.98
C GLN A 37 9.51 -2.66 11.19
N LEU A 38 9.51 -3.45 10.11
CA LEU A 38 9.26 -4.90 10.15
C LEU A 38 10.55 -5.74 10.30
N GLY A 39 11.71 -5.13 10.13
CA GLY A 39 13.02 -5.76 10.19
C GLY A 39 13.49 -6.38 8.85
N SER A 40 14.73 -6.87 8.84
CA SER A 40 15.44 -7.35 7.63
C SER A 40 14.93 -8.69 7.05
N ALA A 41 13.79 -9.18 7.53
CA ALA A 41 13.23 -10.48 7.17
C ALA A 41 12.26 -10.39 5.99
N VAL A 42 12.42 -9.41 5.10
CA VAL A 42 11.49 -9.18 3.99
C VAL A 42 12.22 -9.29 2.66
N ARG A 43 11.63 -10.01 1.70
CA ARG A 43 12.19 -10.16 0.34
C ARG A 43 11.51 -9.19 -0.61
N LEU A 44 12.31 -8.37 -1.30
CA LEU A 44 11.83 -7.49 -2.35
C LEU A 44 11.67 -8.28 -3.65
N VAL A 45 10.47 -8.24 -4.22
CA VAL A 45 10.12 -8.94 -5.47
C VAL A 45 9.27 -8.00 -6.32
N GLU A 46 9.47 -8.05 -7.63
CA GLU A 46 8.61 -7.35 -8.58
C GLU A 46 7.31 -8.13 -8.79
N ALA A 47 6.18 -7.43 -8.93
CA ALA A 47 4.86 -8.04 -9.09
C ALA A 47 4.81 -9.06 -10.25
N GLU A 48 5.45 -8.77 -11.38
CA GLU A 48 5.47 -9.65 -12.56
C GLU A 48 6.35 -10.90 -12.38
N ALA A 49 7.28 -10.88 -11.42
CA ALA A 49 8.18 -11.99 -11.14
C ALA A 49 7.57 -13.04 -10.19
N LEU A 50 6.39 -12.77 -9.63
CA LEU A 50 5.71 -13.68 -8.71
C LEU A 50 5.10 -14.87 -9.44
N THR A 51 5.24 -16.06 -8.84
CA THR A 51 4.49 -17.25 -9.26
C THR A 51 3.09 -17.28 -8.65
N GLU A 52 2.21 -18.12 -9.20
CA GLU A 52 0.85 -18.32 -8.66
C GLU A 52 0.86 -18.79 -7.19
N ASP A 53 1.86 -19.58 -6.79
CA ASP A 53 2.01 -20.04 -5.42
C ASP A 53 2.45 -18.89 -4.50
N GLN A 54 3.35 -18.03 -4.97
CA GLN A 54 3.85 -16.89 -4.17
C GLN A 54 2.77 -15.84 -3.93
N ILE A 55 1.85 -15.64 -4.87
CA ILE A 55 0.70 -14.72 -4.70
C ILE A 55 -0.22 -15.17 -3.54
N ARG A 56 -0.13 -16.42 -3.10
CA ARG A 56 -0.90 -17.00 -1.99
C ARG A 56 -0.17 -16.94 -0.63
N GLU A 57 1.06 -16.42 -0.59
CA GLU A 57 1.81 -16.22 0.65
C GLU A 57 1.41 -14.90 1.36
N ASP A 58 2.04 -14.59 2.49
CA ASP A 58 1.90 -13.28 3.12
C ASP A 58 2.59 -12.20 2.28
N LEU A 59 1.83 -11.17 1.89
CA LEU A 59 2.29 -10.14 0.96
C LEU A 59 2.27 -8.75 1.61
N ILE A 60 3.27 -7.94 1.27
CA ILE A 60 3.30 -6.50 1.51
C ILE A 60 3.35 -5.82 0.15
N LEU A 61 2.24 -5.28 -0.31
CA LEU A 61 2.11 -4.62 -1.60
C LEU A 61 2.43 -3.13 -1.47
N ILE A 62 3.41 -2.67 -2.23
CA ILE A 62 3.84 -1.27 -2.27
C ILE A 62 3.41 -0.66 -3.59
N GLY A 63 2.79 0.52 -3.49
CA GLY A 63 2.35 1.31 -4.62
C GLY A 63 0.89 1.06 -4.98
N GLY A 64 0.24 2.10 -5.52
CA GLY A 64 -1.16 2.07 -5.93
C GLY A 64 -1.42 1.22 -7.18
N PRO A 65 -2.70 1.02 -7.55
CA PRO A 65 -3.12 0.12 -8.61
C PRO A 65 -2.58 0.47 -10.02
N ASP A 66 -2.16 1.72 -10.24
CA ASP A 66 -1.51 2.16 -11.50
C ASP A 66 -0.03 1.75 -11.57
N GLY A 67 0.66 1.76 -10.43
CA GLY A 67 2.08 1.41 -10.35
C GLY A 67 2.34 -0.05 -10.03
N ASN A 68 1.35 -0.76 -9.48
CA ASN A 68 1.43 -2.16 -9.07
C ASN A 68 0.12 -2.89 -9.42
N SER A 69 0.15 -3.67 -10.50
CA SER A 69 -1.01 -4.42 -11.02
C SER A 69 -1.54 -5.47 -10.03
N LEU A 70 -0.67 -6.01 -9.17
CA LEU A 70 -1.09 -6.91 -8.09
C LEU A 70 -1.85 -6.15 -6.99
N THR A 71 -1.45 -4.92 -6.64
CA THR A 71 -2.25 -4.05 -5.76
C THR A 71 -3.65 -3.85 -6.34
N GLY A 72 -3.77 -3.54 -7.64
CA GLY A 72 -5.07 -3.41 -8.30
C GLY A 72 -5.90 -4.69 -8.22
N SER A 73 -5.30 -5.83 -8.56
CA SER A 73 -5.95 -7.14 -8.53
C SER A 73 -6.44 -7.55 -7.14
N VAL A 74 -5.70 -7.21 -6.09
CA VAL A 74 -6.09 -7.46 -4.69
C VAL A 74 -7.21 -6.52 -4.26
N LEU A 75 -7.10 -5.22 -4.54
CA LEU A 75 -8.13 -4.23 -4.19
C LEU A 75 -9.48 -4.56 -4.85
N GLU A 76 -9.49 -4.99 -6.12
CA GLU A 76 -10.69 -5.44 -6.81
C GLU A 76 -11.36 -6.64 -6.12
N ARG A 77 -10.57 -7.58 -5.61
CA ARG A 77 -11.09 -8.78 -4.91
C ARG A 77 -11.55 -8.49 -3.50
N LEU A 78 -10.98 -7.47 -2.86
CA LEU A 78 -11.41 -6.96 -1.56
C LEU A 78 -12.55 -5.94 -1.70
N ASP A 79 -13.06 -5.71 -2.91
CA ASP A 79 -14.22 -4.86 -3.10
C ASP A 79 -15.44 -5.41 -2.35
N GLY A 80 -16.16 -4.52 -1.66
CA GLY A 80 -17.26 -4.89 -0.76
C GLY A 80 -16.82 -5.30 0.66
N VAL A 81 -15.54 -5.62 0.87
CA VAL A 81 -14.94 -5.77 2.21
C VAL A 81 -14.41 -4.43 2.71
N LEU A 82 -13.70 -3.70 1.83
CA LEU A 82 -13.11 -2.40 2.12
C LEU A 82 -14.13 -1.26 1.94
N SER A 83 -14.03 -0.27 2.82
CA SER A 83 -14.72 1.01 2.65
C SER A 83 -13.83 2.10 2.04
N LEU A 84 -12.51 1.98 2.22
CA LEU A 84 -11.51 2.81 1.59
C LEU A 84 -11.06 2.20 0.27
N GLY A 85 -10.74 3.05 -0.70
CA GLY A 85 -10.22 2.59 -1.98
C GLY A 85 -9.70 3.72 -2.85
N PHE A 86 -9.30 3.36 -4.07
CA PHE A 86 -8.82 4.28 -5.08
C PHE A 86 -9.81 4.41 -6.24
N ALA A 87 -9.94 5.62 -6.77
CA ALA A 87 -10.64 5.90 -8.02
C ALA A 87 -9.66 6.43 -9.08
N GLU A 88 -10.14 6.58 -10.33
CA GLU A 88 -9.38 7.20 -11.42
C GLU A 88 -7.97 6.60 -11.60
N HIS A 89 -7.89 5.27 -11.63
CA HIS A 89 -6.62 4.54 -11.73
C HIS A 89 -5.63 4.93 -10.62
N GLY A 90 -6.06 5.01 -9.37
CA GLY A 90 -5.16 5.32 -8.26
C GLY A 90 -4.98 6.81 -7.99
N SER A 91 -5.37 7.72 -8.89
CA SER A 91 -5.08 9.15 -8.73
C SER A 91 -5.95 9.88 -7.69
N SER A 92 -6.94 9.20 -7.11
CA SER A 92 -7.74 9.70 -5.99
C SER A 92 -8.10 8.61 -5.00
N VAL A 93 -8.30 8.99 -3.73
CA VAL A 93 -8.81 8.11 -2.66
C VAL A 93 -10.28 8.44 -2.37
N TYR A 94 -11.00 7.43 -1.89
CA TYR A 94 -12.35 7.61 -1.37
C TYR A 94 -12.59 6.80 -0.09
N ASP A 95 -13.61 7.21 0.65
CA ASP A 95 -14.23 6.51 1.75
C ASP A 95 -15.74 6.41 1.52
N ARG A 96 -16.23 5.20 1.29
CA ARG A 96 -17.66 4.94 1.07
C ARG A 96 -18.51 5.15 2.31
N LYS A 97 -17.95 5.01 3.51
CA LYS A 97 -18.69 5.18 4.78
C LYS A 97 -18.95 6.64 5.09
N SER A 98 -17.93 7.50 4.97
CA SER A 98 -18.07 8.94 5.24
C SER A 98 -18.53 9.74 4.01
N GLY A 99 -18.39 9.18 2.80
CA GLY A 99 -18.57 9.90 1.54
C GLY A 99 -17.39 10.81 1.20
N PHE A 100 -16.28 10.72 1.93
CA PHE A 100 -15.06 11.48 1.63
C PHE A 100 -14.44 11.01 0.32
N ALA A 101 -13.97 11.94 -0.49
CA ALA A 101 -13.16 11.68 -1.66
C ALA A 101 -12.16 12.83 -1.84
N ALA A 102 -10.92 12.50 -2.18
CA ALA A 102 -9.89 13.51 -2.40
C ALA A 102 -8.85 13.03 -3.43
N SER A 103 -8.38 13.99 -4.22
CA SER A 103 -7.23 13.83 -5.11
C SER A 103 -6.06 14.67 -4.57
N PRO A 104 -4.81 14.35 -4.92
CA PRO A 104 -3.66 15.17 -4.59
C PRO A 104 -3.86 16.64 -4.97
N ARG A 105 -3.37 17.54 -4.13
CA ARG A 105 -3.46 18.99 -4.36
C ARG A 105 -2.11 19.52 -4.81
N TYR A 106 -2.13 20.38 -5.82
CA TYR A 106 -0.96 20.99 -6.43
C TYR A 106 -1.02 22.51 -6.28
N ASP A 107 0.14 23.16 -6.28
CA ASP A 107 0.20 24.62 -6.41
C ASP A 107 0.14 25.06 -7.89
N ASP A 108 0.16 26.37 -8.12
CA ASP A 108 0.08 26.96 -9.46
C ASP A 108 1.25 26.56 -10.38
N ALA A 109 2.37 26.09 -9.81
CA ALA A 109 3.52 25.60 -10.56
C ALA A 109 3.39 24.10 -10.91
N GLY A 110 2.34 23.43 -10.44
CA GLY A 110 2.14 22.00 -10.61
C GLY A 110 2.95 21.16 -9.63
N ASP A 111 3.53 21.74 -8.59
CA ASP A 111 4.22 20.98 -7.55
C ASP A 111 3.19 20.42 -6.55
N PRO A 112 3.28 19.13 -6.18
CA PRO A 112 2.38 18.56 -5.18
C PRO A 112 2.57 19.24 -3.84
N ARG A 113 1.45 19.55 -3.19
CA ARG A 113 1.34 20.18 -1.86
C ARG A 113 0.72 19.25 -0.83
N VAL A 114 -0.17 18.37 -1.29
CA VAL A 114 -0.82 17.35 -0.47
C VAL A 114 -0.96 16.09 -1.29
N ASP A 115 -0.69 14.96 -0.67
CA ASP A 115 -0.89 13.62 -1.25
C ASP A 115 -1.65 12.76 -0.23
N TYR A 116 -2.27 11.69 -0.72
CA TYR A 116 -3.06 10.77 0.08
C TYR A 116 -2.59 9.35 -0.14
N GLY A 117 -2.76 8.51 0.87
CA GLY A 117 -2.49 7.09 0.78
C GLY A 117 -3.39 6.25 1.67
N LEU A 118 -3.34 4.96 1.45
CA LEU A 118 -4.07 3.95 2.20
C LEU A 118 -3.07 2.98 2.83
N VAL A 119 -3.36 2.61 4.07
CA VAL A 119 -2.75 1.47 4.75
C VAL A 119 -3.85 0.45 4.97
N ILE A 120 -3.69 -0.77 4.45
CA ILE A 120 -4.69 -1.82 4.57
C ILE A 120 -3.98 -3.08 5.03
N ARG A 121 -4.53 -3.76 6.03
CA ARG A 121 -4.18 -5.14 6.40
C ARG A 121 -5.43 -5.99 6.32
N ALA A 122 -5.43 -7.03 5.51
CA ALA A 122 -6.59 -7.90 5.30
C ALA A 122 -6.16 -9.35 5.07
N ALA A 123 -7.13 -10.27 5.07
CA ALA A 123 -6.92 -11.61 4.54
C ALA A 123 -6.49 -11.53 3.06
N ASN A 124 -5.49 -12.32 2.67
CA ASN A 124 -5.07 -12.38 1.27
C ASN A 124 -6.20 -13.02 0.44
N PRO A 125 -6.80 -12.33 -0.54
CA PRO A 125 -7.94 -12.86 -1.29
C PRO A 125 -7.60 -14.10 -2.14
N PHE A 126 -6.32 -14.40 -2.36
CA PHE A 126 -5.88 -15.61 -3.05
C PHE A 126 -5.69 -16.82 -2.11
N ALA A 127 -5.64 -16.59 -0.79
CA ALA A 127 -5.52 -17.61 0.25
C ALA A 127 -6.07 -17.11 1.61
N PRO A 128 -7.38 -16.79 1.69
CA PRO A 128 -7.94 -15.99 2.79
C PRO A 128 -7.87 -16.66 4.16
N GLU A 129 -7.78 -17.99 4.19
CA GLU A 129 -7.72 -18.77 5.43
C GLU A 129 -6.30 -18.89 6.01
N THR A 130 -5.27 -18.63 5.19
CA THR A 130 -3.89 -18.99 5.53
C THR A 130 -2.88 -17.87 5.39
N ALA A 131 -3.21 -16.78 4.70
CA ALA A 131 -2.29 -15.68 4.44
C ALA A 131 -2.96 -14.31 4.54
N GLU A 132 -2.14 -13.29 4.76
CA GLU A 132 -2.54 -11.89 4.84
C GLU A 132 -1.90 -11.04 3.76
N VAL A 133 -2.52 -9.90 3.49
CA VAL A 133 -1.95 -8.86 2.65
C VAL A 133 -1.92 -7.55 3.43
N VAL A 134 -0.77 -6.90 3.41
CA VAL A 134 -0.60 -5.50 3.77
C VAL A 134 -0.48 -4.70 2.48
N ILE A 135 -1.24 -3.63 2.32
CA ILE A 135 -1.17 -2.72 1.18
C ILE A 135 -0.76 -1.36 1.72
N VAL A 136 0.31 -0.81 1.15
CA VAL A 136 0.78 0.54 1.41
C VAL A 136 0.87 1.25 0.07
N ALA A 137 -0.12 2.11 -0.20
CA ALA A 137 -0.32 2.69 -1.52
C ALA A 137 -0.72 4.15 -1.42
N GLY A 138 -0.20 4.99 -2.30
CA GLY A 138 -0.59 6.40 -2.44
C GLY A 138 -1.20 6.72 -3.79
N CYS A 139 -1.86 7.88 -3.86
CA CYS A 139 -2.21 8.50 -5.14
C CYS A 139 -0.98 8.91 -5.94
N GLY A 140 0.03 9.40 -5.24
CA GLY A 140 1.39 9.58 -5.75
C GLY A 140 2.43 8.88 -4.88
N GLY A 141 3.69 9.00 -5.29
CA GLY A 141 4.80 8.42 -4.53
C GLY A 141 4.99 9.03 -3.14
N TYR A 142 4.53 10.28 -2.91
CA TYR A 142 4.58 10.88 -1.57
C TYR A 142 3.54 10.25 -0.65
N GLY A 143 2.34 10.00 -1.16
CA GLY A 143 1.28 9.27 -0.46
C GLY A 143 1.69 7.85 -0.12
N THR A 144 2.37 7.14 -1.03
CA THR A 144 2.87 5.78 -0.76
C THR A 144 3.89 5.79 0.38
N ALA A 145 4.85 6.72 0.33
CA ALA A 145 5.88 6.83 1.35
C ALA A 145 5.29 7.24 2.72
N ALA A 146 4.34 8.18 2.74
CA ALA A 146 3.64 8.57 3.96
C ALA A 146 2.77 7.44 4.52
N ALA A 147 2.13 6.64 3.67
CA ALA A 147 1.40 5.46 4.12
C ALA A 147 2.32 4.42 4.79
N ALA A 148 3.56 4.27 4.30
CA ALA A 148 4.55 3.41 4.95
C ALA A 148 4.99 3.96 6.31
N GLU A 149 5.28 5.25 6.39
CA GLU A 149 5.61 5.95 7.65
C GLU A 149 4.50 5.76 8.69
N ALA A 150 3.24 5.85 8.26
CA ALA A 150 2.08 5.77 9.14
C ALA A 150 1.64 4.34 9.51
N PHE A 151 2.33 3.29 9.06
CA PHE A 151 1.86 1.91 9.20
C PHE A 151 1.60 1.49 10.65
N ASP A 152 2.58 1.67 11.55
CA ASP A 152 2.44 1.32 12.97
C ASP A 152 1.31 2.12 13.66
N GLU A 153 1.18 3.41 13.34
CA GLU A 153 0.11 4.25 13.89
C GLU A 153 -1.26 3.81 13.37
N ALA A 154 -1.36 3.51 12.08
CA ALA A 154 -2.58 3.01 11.46
C ALA A 154 -3.01 1.66 12.05
N GLU A 155 -2.07 0.76 12.33
CA GLU A 155 -2.34 -0.51 13.01
C GLU A 155 -2.85 -0.29 14.44
N ALA A 156 -2.18 0.59 15.20
CA ALA A 156 -2.56 0.91 16.56
C ALA A 156 -3.96 1.55 16.66
N LEU A 157 -4.29 2.47 15.74
CA LEU A 157 -5.59 3.14 15.67
C LEU A 157 -6.68 2.24 15.08
N GLY A 158 -6.32 1.39 14.13
CA GLY A 158 -7.21 0.41 13.51
C GLY A 158 -7.78 -0.52 14.58
N GLY A 159 -6.94 -1.05 15.47
CA GLY A 159 -7.36 -1.81 16.66
C GLY A 159 -7.88 -3.22 16.38
N TYR A 160 -7.75 -3.71 15.14
CA TYR A 160 -8.18 -5.03 14.70
C TYR A 160 -7.04 -5.72 13.97
N ARG A 161 -7.11 -7.06 13.91
CA ARG A 161 -6.18 -7.87 13.10
C ARG A 161 -6.19 -7.41 11.63
N HIS A 162 -7.37 -7.12 11.09
CA HIS A 162 -7.55 -6.55 9.75
C HIS A 162 -8.12 -5.14 9.88
N PHE A 163 -7.51 -4.20 9.17
CA PHE A 163 -7.85 -2.79 9.25
C PHE A 163 -7.62 -2.07 7.92
N GLU A 164 -8.25 -0.92 7.79
CA GLU A 164 -7.99 0.03 6.72
C GLU A 164 -7.83 1.42 7.32
N ALA A 165 -6.91 2.20 6.78
CA ALA A 165 -6.64 3.56 7.20
C ALA A 165 -6.37 4.48 6.01
N LEU A 166 -6.86 5.71 6.14
CA LEU A 166 -6.61 6.81 5.21
C LEU A 166 -5.53 7.71 5.79
N VAL A 167 -4.50 7.97 4.99
CA VAL A 167 -3.37 8.83 5.33
C VAL A 167 -3.39 10.07 4.45
N GLU A 168 -3.15 11.23 5.05
CA GLU A 168 -2.85 12.48 4.34
C GLU A 168 -1.44 12.92 4.71
N THR A 169 -0.73 13.48 3.75
CA THR A 169 0.57 14.09 3.97
C THR A 169 0.67 15.40 3.22
N THR A 170 1.42 16.34 3.77
CA THR A 170 1.83 17.53 3.04
C THR A 170 3.11 17.25 2.27
N VAL A 171 3.31 17.97 1.18
CA VAL A 171 4.52 17.84 0.36
C VAL A 171 5.24 19.18 0.33
N PHE A 172 6.50 19.15 0.74
CA PHE A 172 7.38 20.31 0.74
C PHE A 172 8.77 19.89 0.28
N ARG A 173 9.36 20.67 -0.64
CA ARG A 173 10.71 20.40 -1.20
C ARG A 173 10.94 18.95 -1.64
N ARG A 174 9.93 18.33 -2.26
CA ARG A 174 9.98 16.95 -2.79
C ARG A 174 10.22 15.87 -1.72
N ALA A 175 9.67 16.11 -0.54
CA ALA A 175 9.52 15.13 0.55
C ALA A 175 8.10 15.23 1.12
N HIS A 176 7.60 14.11 1.65
CA HIS A 176 6.37 14.07 2.44
C HIS A 176 6.68 14.58 3.86
N HIS A 177 5.71 15.25 4.48
CA HIS A 177 5.82 15.91 5.77
C HIS A 177 4.45 15.96 6.44
N ASP A 178 4.43 16.07 7.77
CA ASP A 178 3.18 16.21 8.55
C ASP A 178 2.18 15.10 8.21
N THR A 179 2.70 13.86 8.10
CA THR A 179 1.91 12.66 7.84
C THR A 179 0.90 12.44 8.96
N LEU A 180 -0.36 12.19 8.59
CA LEU A 180 -1.47 12.04 9.50
C LEU A 180 -2.37 10.88 9.07
N VAL A 181 -2.64 9.97 10.01
CA VAL A 181 -3.75 9.01 9.88
C VAL A 181 -5.07 9.75 10.09
N ARG A 182 -5.79 10.04 9.01
CA ARG A 182 -7.06 10.78 9.06
C ARG A 182 -8.20 9.96 9.62
N GLU A 183 -8.21 8.67 9.30
CA GLU A 183 -9.25 7.72 9.66
C GLU A 183 -8.60 6.34 9.69
N ALA A 184 -8.94 5.53 10.69
CA ALA A 184 -8.53 4.13 10.76
C ALA A 184 -9.67 3.32 11.39
N ARG A 185 -9.92 2.13 10.86
CA ARG A 185 -10.99 1.26 11.34
C ARG A 185 -10.71 -0.21 11.09
N GLY A 186 -11.32 -1.05 11.91
CA GLY A 186 -11.36 -2.49 11.69
C GLY A 186 -12.17 -2.89 10.45
N ILE A 187 -11.68 -3.94 9.81
CA ILE A 187 -12.39 -4.72 8.80
C ILE A 187 -12.89 -5.98 9.51
N ALA A 188 -14.17 -6.30 9.32
CA ALA A 188 -14.84 -7.45 9.94
C ALA A 188 -14.68 -8.72 9.11
#